data_AF-A0A8X8W6I0-F1
#
_entry.id   AF-A0A8X8W6I0-F1
#
_cell.length_a   1.000
_cell.length_b   1.000
_cell.length_c   1.000
_cell.angle_alpha   90.00
_cell.angle_beta   90.00
_cell.angle_gamma   90.00
#
_symmetry.space_group_name_H-M   'P 1'
#
loop_
_entity.id
_entity.type
_entity.pdbx_description
1 polymer ?
#
loop_
_entity_poly.entity_id
_entity_poly.type
_entity_poly.pdbx_seq_one_letter_code
_entity_poly.pdbx_strand_id
1 'polypeptide(L)' 'MLTTRQLEVACYPETAGPVHEMPFMNDSQSWDLLKQMAFPDSICPPQLVNVGKEVVRRCAGLPLAVVLLAGVLSPVDKIR' A
#
# COMPACT_ATOMS: atom_id res chain seq x y z
N MET A 1 16.24 -14.70 5.21
CA MET A 1 14.96 -14.11 5.67
C MET A 1 13.83 -14.90 5.03
N LEU A 2 12.92 -15.45 5.82
CA LEU A 2 11.78 -16.22 5.35
C LEU A 2 10.49 -15.43 5.63
N THR A 3 9.55 -15.41 4.69
CA THR A 3 8.23 -14.79 4.86
C THR A 3 7.15 -15.85 4.70
N THR A 4 6.09 -15.76 5.50
CA THR A 4 4.94 -16.69 5.45
C THR A 4 3.67 -15.94 5.80
N ARG A 5 2.53 -16.43 5.31
CA ARG A 5 1.19 -15.96 5.70
C ARG A 5 0.64 -16.68 6.93
N GLN A 6 1.31 -17.75 7.36
CA GLN A 6 0.87 -18.64 8.43
C GLN A 6 1.79 -18.46 9.65
N LEU A 7 1.25 -17.94 10.76
CA LEU A 7 2.02 -17.68 11.98
C LEU A 7 2.64 -18.97 12.56
N GLU A 8 1.92 -20.08 12.47
CA GLU A 8 2.40 -21.41 12.90
C GLU A 8 3.70 -21.84 12.19
N VAL A 9 3.84 -21.48 10.90
CA VAL A 9 5.05 -21.74 10.12
C VAL A 9 6.19 -20.82 10.58
N ALA A 10 5.89 -19.58 10.98
CA ALA A 10 6.89 -18.64 11.47
C ALA A 10 7.43 -19.03 12.87
N CYS A 11 6.57 -19.62 13.71
CA CYS A 11 6.90 -20.05 15.06
C CYS A 11 7.43 -21.50 15.13
N TYR A 12 7.66 -22.17 14.00
CA TYR A 12 8.12 -23.55 14.00
C TYR A 12 9.48 -23.67 14.70
N PRO A 13 9.70 -24.66 15.60
CA PRO A 13 10.85 -24.69 16.52
C PRO A 13 12.22 -24.62 15.83
N GLU A 14 12.35 -25.23 14.65
CA GLU A 14 13.61 -25.25 13.88
C GLU A 14 13.88 -23.92 13.14
N THR A 15 12.86 -23.08 12.98
CA THR A 15 12.94 -21.76 12.33
C THR A 15 12.72 -20.61 13.31
N ALA A 16 12.67 -20.88 14.61
CA ALA A 16 12.29 -19.95 15.68
C ALA A 16 13.35 -18.85 15.95
N GLY A 17 13.60 -18.02 14.94
CA GLY A 17 14.15 -16.68 15.13
C GLY A 17 13.06 -15.69 15.55
N PRO A 18 13.40 -14.41 15.78
CA PRO A 18 12.41 -13.38 16.09
C PRO A 18 11.38 -13.26 14.96
N VAL A 19 10.10 -13.44 15.29
CA VAL A 19 8.99 -13.28 14.35
C VAL A 19 8.66 -11.80 14.22
N HIS A 20 8.65 -11.32 12.97
CA HIS A 20 8.20 -9.97 12.65
C HIS A 20 6.81 -10.03 12.03
N GLU A 21 5.80 -9.61 12.78
CA GLU A 21 4.44 -9.42 12.25
C GLU A 21 4.38 -8.13 11.44
N MET A 22 4.05 -8.26 10.15
CA MET A 22 4.00 -7.12 9.25
C MET A 22 2.72 -6.29 9.52
N PRO A 23 2.84 -5.04 9.98
CA PRO A 23 1.67 -4.22 10.29
C PRO A 23 0.99 -3.71 9.03
N PHE A 24 -0.30 -3.39 9.13
CA PHE A 24 -0.98 -2.59 8.11
C PHE A 24 -0.47 -1.14 8.13
N MET A 25 -0.60 -0.46 6.99
CA MET A 25 -0.33 0.97 6.91
C MET A 25 -1.45 1.78 7.55
N ASN A 26 -1.12 2.92 8.13
CA ASN A 26 -2.12 3.91 8.52
C ASN A 26 -2.57 4.75 7.31
N ASP A 27 -3.59 5.59 7.51
CA ASP A 27 -4.15 6.46 6.46
C ASP A 27 -3.11 7.41 5.85
N SER A 28 -2.17 7.93 6.65
CA SER A 28 -1.13 8.84 6.17
C SER A 28 -0.12 8.11 5.29
N GLN A 29 0.38 6.96 5.74
CA GLN A 29 1.29 6.12 4.97
C GLN A 29 0.64 5.66 3.65
N SER A 30 -0.63 5.26 3.72
CA SER A 30 -1.41 4.87 2.54
C SER A 30 -1.61 6.04 1.57
N TRP A 31 -1.86 7.24 2.08
CA TRP A 31 -1.97 8.47 1.28
C TRP A 31 -0.65 8.85 0.60
N ASP A 32 0.46 8.72 1.31
CA ASP A 32 1.79 8.99 0.76
C ASP A 32 2.15 7.98 -0.34
N LEU A 33 1.87 6.69 -0.12
CA LEU A 33 2.05 5.66 -1.14
C LEU A 33 1.18 5.90 -2.37
N LEU A 34 -0.10 6.24 -2.19
CA LEU A 34 -1.00 6.55 -3.32
C LEU A 34 -0.44 7.68 -4.17
N LYS A 35 0.00 8.78 -3.55
CA LYS A 35 0.58 9.92 -4.27
C LYS A 35 1.84 9.52 -5.03
N GLN A 36 2.74 8.78 -4.39
CA GLN A 36 3.99 8.32 -5.01
C GLN A 36 3.73 7.45 -6.24
N MET A 37 2.71 6.59 -6.18
CA MET A 37 2.41 5.64 -7.25
C MET A 37 1.55 6.25 -8.37
N ALA A 38 0.58 7.09 -8.04
CA ALA A 38 -0.33 7.70 -9.02
C ALA A 38 0.27 8.97 -9.67
N PHE A 39 1.12 9.70 -8.95
CA PHE A 39 1.65 11.01 -9.33
C PHE A 39 3.17 11.13 -9.06
N PRO A 40 4.03 10.25 -9.61
CA PRO A 40 5.45 10.19 -9.25
C PRO A 40 6.22 11.49 -9.51
N ASP A 41 5.87 12.22 -10.58
CA ASP A 41 6.54 13.47 -11.00
C ASP A 41 5.64 14.70 -10.88
N SER A 42 4.50 14.57 -10.17
CA SER A 42 3.46 15.59 -10.17
C SER A 42 2.75 15.67 -8.83
N ILE A 43 2.16 16.82 -8.54
CA ILE A 43 1.30 16.96 -7.38
C ILE A 43 -0.06 16.36 -7.71
N CYS A 44 -0.67 15.67 -6.75
CA CYS A 44 -2.05 15.20 -6.86
C CYS A 44 -2.99 16.38 -7.20
N PRO A 45 -3.75 16.32 -8.30
CA PRO A 45 -4.69 17.38 -8.66
C PRO A 45 -5.67 17.68 -7.52
N PRO A 46 -5.98 18.95 -7.21
CA PRO A 46 -6.86 19.30 -6.09
C PRO A 46 -8.22 18.59 -6.11
N GLN A 47 -8.76 18.31 -7.31
CA GLN A 47 -10.03 17.62 -7.51
C GLN A 47 -9.98 16.15 -7.07
N LEU A 48 -8.80 15.53 -7.11
CA LEU A 48 -8.58 14.13 -6.74
C LEU A 48 -8.18 13.94 -5.28
N VAL A 49 -7.88 15.01 -4.53
CA VAL A 49 -7.42 14.90 -3.13
C VAL A 49 -8.46 14.20 -2.26
N ASN A 50 -9.73 14.62 -2.34
CA ASN A 50 -10.79 14.03 -1.52
C ASN A 50 -11.12 12.60 -1.96
N VAL A 51 -11.13 12.35 -3.27
CA VAL A 51 -11.35 11.00 -3.85
C VAL A 51 -10.24 10.06 -3.41
N GLY A 52 -8.98 10.48 -3.54
CA GLY A 52 -7.82 9.68 -3.16
C GLY A 52 -7.75 9.41 -1.66
N LYS A 53 -8.16 10.37 -0.81
CA LYS A 53 -8.31 10.15 0.65
C LYS A 53 -9.39 9.12 0.97
N GLU A 54 -10.51 9.13 0.27
CA GLU A 54 -11.56 8.13 0.44
C GLU A 54 -11.10 6.75 -0.04
N VAL A 55 -10.37 6.69 -1.16
CA VAL A 55 -9.76 5.47 -1.69
C VAL A 55 -8.84 4.82 -0.64
N VAL A 56 -7.91 5.58 -0.06
CA VAL A 56 -6.95 5.00 0.91
C VAL A 56 -7.63 4.51 2.20
N ARG A 57 -8.70 5.17 2.65
CA ARG A 57 -9.51 4.67 3.77
C ARG A 57 -10.16 3.33 3.46
N ARG A 58 -10.68 3.15 2.23
CA ARG A 58 -11.27 1.89 1.79
C ARG A 58 -10.24 0.77 1.57
N CYS A 59 -8.98 1.12 1.32
CA CYS A 59 -7.89 0.14 1.25
C CYS A 59 -7.53 -0.47 2.61
N ALA A 60 -8.00 0.10 3.72
CA ALA A 60 -7.77 -0.41 5.08
C ALA A 60 -6.29 -0.74 5.38
N GLY A 61 -5.37 0.09 4.89
CA GLY A 61 -3.93 -0.07 5.14
C GLY A 61 -3.22 -1.18 4.35
N LEU A 62 -3.89 -1.84 3.40
CA LEU A 62 -3.31 -2.86 2.54
C LEU A 62 -2.46 -2.23 1.42
N PRO A 63 -1.13 -2.43 1.37
CA PRO A 63 -0.28 -1.78 0.36
C PRO A 63 -0.65 -2.15 -1.07
N LEU A 64 -0.99 -3.42 -1.31
CA LEU A 64 -1.35 -3.90 -2.65
C LEU A 64 -2.62 -3.24 -3.18
N ALA A 65 -3.63 -3.01 -2.32
CA ALA A 65 -4.87 -2.36 -2.71
C ALA A 65 -4.64 -0.87 -3.07
N VAL A 66 -3.81 -0.18 -2.28
CA VAL A 66 -3.43 1.21 -2.56
C VAL A 66 -2.73 1.33 -3.91
N VAL A 67 -1.74 0.48 -4.19
CA VAL A 67 -0.99 0.49 -5.46
C VAL A 67 -1.90 0.22 -6.65
N LEU A 68 -2.80 -0.76 -6.52
CA LEU A 68 -3.76 -1.10 -7.57
C LEU A 68 -4.64 0.10 -7.93
N LEU A 69 -5.21 0.78 -6.93
CA LEU A 69 -6.08 1.94 -7.15
C LEU A 69 -5.29 3.18 -7.56
N ALA A 70 -4.02 3.32 -7.16
CA ALA A 70 -3.14 4.36 -7.66
C ALA A 70 -2.93 4.23 -9.18
N GLY A 71 -2.81 3.00 -9.70
CA GLY A 71 -2.76 2.74 -11.14
C GLY A 71 -4.02 3.21 -11.87
N VAL A 72 -5.19 2.99 -11.29
CA VAL A 72 -6.47 3.47 -11.85
C VAL A 72 -6.57 5.00 -11.84
N LEU A 73 -6.04 5.65 -10.81
CA LEU A 73 -6.03 7.11 -10.69
C LEU A 73 -4.92 7.79 -11.51
N SER A 74 -3.96 7.01 -12.02
CA SER A 74 -2.86 7.55 -12.81
C SER A 74 -3.36 8.11 -14.15
N PRO A 75 -2.83 9.27 -14.62
CA PRO A 75 -3.22 9.82 -15.91
C PRO A 75 -2.91 8.84 -17.05
N VAL A 76 -3.87 8.64 -17.95
CA VAL A 76 -3.80 7.67 -19.06
C VAL A 76 -2.64 7.96 -20.03
N ASP A 77 -2.14 9.19 -20.09
CA ASP A 77 -1.02 9.61 -20.93
C ASP A 77 0.36 9.02 -20.54
N LYS A 78 0.45 8.28 -19.42
CA LYS A 78 1.68 7.60 -18.97
C LYS A 78 1.74 6.10 -19.25
N ILE A 79 0.78 5.52 -19.98
CA ILE A 79 0.78 4.08 -20.38
C ILE A 79 1.47 3.89 -21.75
N ARG A 80 2.60 4.56 -22.00
CA ARG A 80 3.41 4.31 -23.21
C ARG A 80 4.91 4.34 -22.92
#